data_AF-A0A150S8N8-F1
#
_entry.id   AF-A0A150S8N8-F1
#
_cell.length_a   1.000
_cell.length_b   1.000
_cell.length_c   1.000
_cell.angle_alpha   90.00
_cell.angle_beta   90.00
_cell.angle_gamma   90.00
#
_symmetry.space_group_name_H-M   'P 1'
#
loop_
_entity.id
_entity.type
_entity.pdbx_description
1 polymer ?
#
loop_
_entity_poly.entity_id
_entity_poly.type
_entity_poly.pdbx_seq_one_letter_code
_entity_poly.pdbx_strand_id
1 'polypeptide(L)' 'MRGPKPPKAIEGEDYYLEGGRVVFTEGYHLKRGYCCNSKCRHCPYRENPPAEQSVNVIVPRLKLS' A
#
# COMPACT_ATOMS: atom_id res chain seq x y z
N MET A 1 -4.19 -18.75 2.96
CA MET A 1 -4.41 -17.80 1.84
C MET A 1 -3.07 -17.15 1.52
N ARG A 2 -2.51 -17.33 0.32
CA ARG A 2 -1.29 -16.61 -0.09
C ARG A 2 -1.74 -15.24 -0.59
N GLY A 3 -1.35 -14.17 0.10
CA GLY A 3 -1.62 -12.80 -0.34
C GLY A 3 -0.98 -12.52 -1.72
N PRO A 4 -1.31 -11.38 -2.35
CA PRO A 4 -0.71 -10.99 -3.61
C PRO A 4 0.82 -11.02 -3.49
N LYS A 5 1.49 -11.59 -4.50
CA LYS A 5 2.95 -11.71 -4.52
C LYS A 5 3.52 -10.28 -4.49
N PRO A 6 4.35 -9.94 -3.49
CA PRO A 6 4.89 -8.60 -3.41
C PRO A 6 5.75 -8.30 -4.66
N PRO A 7 5.79 -7.04 -5.09
CA PRO A 7 6.64 -6.62 -6.20
C PRO A 7 8.11 -6.87 -5.85
N LYS A 8 8.93 -7.01 -6.89
CA LYS A 8 10.39 -7.18 -6.73
C LYS A 8 10.95 -5.90 -6.10
N ALA A 9 11.48 -6.01 -4.89
CA ALA A 9 12.07 -4.89 -4.16
C ALA A 9 13.47 -4.59 -4.70
N ILE A 10 13.77 -3.31 -4.93
CA ILE A 10 15.07 -2.81 -5.40
C ILE A 10 15.83 -2.16 -4.23
N GLU A 11 17.07 -2.58 -4.00
CA GLU A 11 17.94 -1.97 -2.99
C GLU A 11 18.27 -0.51 -3.36
N GLY A 12 18.16 0.40 -2.41
CA GLY A 12 18.34 1.85 -2.61
C GLY A 12 17.06 2.62 -2.95
N GLU A 13 16.00 1.94 -3.42
CA GLU A 13 14.70 2.55 -3.71
C GLU A 13 13.61 2.04 -2.75
N ASP A 14 13.43 0.72 -2.70
CA ASP A 14 12.38 0.07 -1.92
C ASP A 14 12.84 -0.30 -0.51
N TYR A 15 14.13 -0.53 -0.32
CA TYR A 15 14.73 -0.81 0.97
C TYR A 15 16.20 -0.45 0.98
N TYR A 16 16.75 -0.32 2.19
CA TYR A 16 18.19 -0.19 2.42
C TYR A 16 18.61 -1.07 3.60
N LEU A 17 19.90 -1.34 3.68
CA LEU A 17 20.50 -2.06 4.80
C LEU A 17 20.98 -1.08 5.86
N GLU A 18 20.47 -1.22 7.07
CA GLU A 18 20.88 -0.44 8.23
C GLU A 18 21.27 -1.42 9.34
N GLY A 19 22.55 -1.41 9.73
CA GLY A 19 23.05 -2.30 10.80
C GLY A 19 22.82 -3.79 10.55
N GLY A 20 22.85 -4.23 9.28
CA GLY A 20 22.59 -5.62 8.89
C GLY A 20 21.10 -6.01 8.87
N ARG A 21 20.19 -5.03 8.99
CA ARG A 21 18.74 -5.24 8.90
C ARG A 21 18.21 -4.56 7.64
N VAL A 22 17.25 -5.21 6.99
CA VAL A 22 16.52 -4.65 5.85
C VAL A 22 15.48 -3.67 6.38
N VAL A 23 15.61 -2.40 5.98
CA VAL A 23 14.65 -1.34 6.31
C VAL A 23 13.92 -0.97 5.03
N PHE A 24 12.63 -1.28 4.97
CA PHE A 24 11.77 -0.91 3.84
C PHE A 24 11.43 0.58 3.88
N THR A 25 11.43 1.20 2.72
CA THR A 25 11.03 2.60 2.52
C THR A 25 9.52 2.69 2.35
N GLU A 26 9.01 3.92 2.41
CA GLU A 26 7.60 4.21 2.13
C GLU A 26 7.19 3.75 0.72
N GLY A 27 8.07 3.91 -0.27
CA GLY A 27 7.84 3.51 -1.66
C GLY A 27 7.51 2.02 -1.80
N TYR A 28 8.22 1.16 -1.07
CA TYR A 28 7.90 -0.27 -1.04
C TYR A 28 6.52 -0.55 -0.45
N HIS A 29 6.16 0.15 0.63
CA HIS A 29 4.85 0.01 1.26
C HIS A 29 3.71 0.47 0.35
N LEU A 30 3.93 1.51 -0.47
CA LEU A 30 2.99 1.95 -1.51
C LEU A 30 2.88 0.93 -2.65
N LYS A 31 3.99 0.44 -3.20
CA LYS A 31 4.01 -0.59 -4.27
C LYS A 31 3.32 -1.89 -3.83
N ARG A 32 3.42 -2.24 -2.55
CA ARG A 32 2.72 -3.38 -1.94
C ARG A 32 1.20 -3.20 -1.94
N GLY A 33 0.71 -1.96 -1.87
CA GLY A 33 -0.70 -1.61 -1.99
C GLY A 33 -1.57 -1.93 -0.77
N TYR A 34 -0.99 -2.37 0.36
CA TYR A 34 -1.76 -2.59 1.59
C TYR A 34 -0.92 -2.47 2.87
N CYS A 35 -1.56 -1.95 3.92
CA CYS A 35 -0.99 -1.89 5.27
C CYS A 35 -0.90 -3.29 5.89
N CYS A 36 0.28 -3.65 6.41
CA CYS A 36 0.50 -4.91 7.12
C CYS A 36 0.11 -4.87 8.61
N ASN A 37 -0.31 -3.71 9.13
CA ASN A 37 -0.59 -3.47 10.55
C ASN A 37 0.57 -3.81 11.52
N SER A 38 1.79 -3.97 11.02
CA SER A 38 2.98 -4.31 11.82
C SER A 38 3.69 -3.10 12.41
N LYS A 39 3.04 -1.93 12.42
CA LYS A 39 3.57 -0.66 12.99
C LYS A 39 4.95 -0.26 12.42
N CYS A 40 5.17 -0.47 11.12
CA CYS A 40 6.41 -0.09 10.42
C CYS A 40 6.77 1.39 10.64
N ARG A 41 8.08 1.70 10.65
CA ARG A 41 8.62 3.07 10.83
C ARG A 41 8.25 3.98 9.68
N HIS A 42 8.39 3.52 8.44
CA HIS A 42 8.12 4.26 7.20
C HIS A 42 6.74 3.91 6.61
N CYS A 43 5.73 3.72 7.48
CA CYS A 43 4.40 3.27 7.03
C CYS A 43 3.59 4.46 6.47
N PRO A 44 3.28 4.50 5.16
CA PRO A 44 2.49 5.60 4.58
C PRO A 44 1.05 5.63 5.12
N TYR A 45 0.54 4.49 5.58
CA TYR A 45 -0.85 4.32 6.01
C TYR A 45 -1.11 4.71 7.49
N ARG A 46 -0.10 5.21 8.22
CA ARG A 46 -0.23 5.51 9.66
C ARG A 46 -1.02 6.78 9.95
N GLU A 47 -0.87 7.81 9.12
CA GLU A 47 -1.40 9.16 9.41
C GLU A 47 -2.65 9.51 8.62
N ASN A 48 -3.00 8.73 7.60
CA ASN A 48 -4.33 8.75 7.03
C ASN A 48 -4.52 7.48 6.18
N PRO A 49 -5.60 6.70 6.34
CA PRO A 49 -6.08 5.91 5.21
C PRO A 49 -6.29 6.91 4.05
N PRO A 50 -6.02 6.55 2.77
CA PRO A 50 -6.39 7.43 1.67
C PRO A 50 -7.86 7.75 1.88
N ALA A 51 -8.15 9.01 2.21
CA ALA A 51 -9.50 9.48 2.43
C ALA A 51 -10.27 9.00 1.21
N GLU A 52 -11.26 8.15 1.46
CA GLU A 52 -12.23 7.67 0.50
C GLU A 52 -12.66 8.85 -0.37
N GLN A 53 -12.01 8.99 -1.52
CA GLN A 53 -12.38 9.99 -2.50
C GLN A 53 -13.72 9.50 -3.02
N SER A 54 -14.79 10.08 -2.51
CA SER A 54 -16.16 9.87 -2.93
C SER A 54 -16.30 10.22 -4.41
N VAL A 55 -15.91 9.28 -5.27
CA VAL A 55 -16.33 9.27 -6.66
C VAL A 55 -17.83 9.01 -6.62
N ASN A 56 -18.61 10.09 -6.68
CA ASN A 56 -20.03 10.08 -7.02
C ASN A 56 -20.17 9.49 -8.44
N VAL A 57 -20.11 8.17 -8.55
CA VAL A 57 -20.51 7.48 -9.76
C VAL A 57 -22.03 7.47 -9.76
N ILE A 58 -22.63 8.45 -10.42
CA ILE A 58 -24.03 8.43 -10.82
C ILE A 58 -24.16 7.27 -11.81
N VAL A 59 -24.38 6.05 -11.32
CA VAL A 59 -24.79 4.95 -12.18
C VAL A 59 -26.27 5.15 -12.52
N PRO A 60 -26.65 5.32 -13.80
CA PRO A 60 -28.06 5.31 -14.16
C PRO A 60 -28.59 3.91 -13.84
N ARG A 61 -29.57 3.87 -12.93
CA ARG A 61 -30.31 2.67 -12.51
C ARG A 61 -30.90 2.01 -13.74
N LEU A 62 -30.20 1.03 -14.31
CA LEU A 62 -30.71 0.22 -15.41
C LEU A 62 -31.92 -0.56 -14.88
N LYS A 63 -33.12 -0.07 -15.20
CA LYS A 63 -34.38 -0.78 -14.96
C LYS A 63 -34.35 -2.04 -15.83
N LEU A 64 -34.05 -3.17 -15.20
CA LEU A 64 -34.36 -4.47 -15.80
C LEU A 64 -35.90 -4.59 -15.81
N SER A 65 -36.46 -4.65 -17.02
CA SER A 65 -37.89 -4.90 -17.27
C SER A 65 -38.21 -6.37 -17.14
#